data_AF-A0AAW1LSC5-F1
#
_entry.id   AF-A0AAW1LSC5-F1
#
_cell.length_a   1.000
_cell.length_b   1.000
_cell.length_c   1.000
_cell.angle_alpha   90.00
_cell.angle_beta   90.00
_cell.angle_gamma   90.00
#
_symmetry.space_group_name_H-M   'P 1'
#
loop_
_entity.id
_entity.type
_entity.pdbx_description
1 polymer ?
#
loop_
_entity_poly.entity_id
_entity_poly.type
_entity_poly.pdbx_seq_one_letter_code
_entity_poly.pdbx_strand_id
1 'polypeptide(L)'
;MDVNEGEHQVGEVDRGSRKRKRNMTSRRRKKEVRYSDHDSNLENGIELCRHRQRSDLECTKISLDDIKKIRRKFFLEADKNIQDNKLAQLLQIVKPKRSRSRKPDGQSHAFSVKYFLWKNDAKIGVCQKLFLGVFSVSQRRLNTIAKKVIDGTGVVDRRGGDRRSHKNADKLMKVKEFISFGSPATDVCGYCVRTLTQISICKEPREKQKLKTELQVHKVRAKNFHKLMKEQPADTTSYCFDLQQVQPLPKVPIQDAFYSQQVSFYCLCITENTDIKNPVFYTWLETEAKRGAAEVCSALRHFLETANFTATTKKLRLFADGCSGQNKNCHVMHMLMLWLNKDAPKMIQSIEVIFPVRGHSYLPADRVFGRAEKLIRAHSTIKTREKYHEIVYSKIGRVRTLGTDWCLYDIKSALTSLKKPTGLQSAKRVIIKRSIKTDCILIKLEMLYRNDDPTKKLETLLKPGKRINQIELPKLTIGKKIKQKKLKSLEKLLISLSGENWPEDPELTWLQPIFTNGAIQGTNSQNPVSENDEQGSDTEMCDYV
;
A
#
# COMPACT_ATOMS: atom_id res chain seq x y z
N MET A 1 -57.03 -18.91 8.08
CA MET A 1 -57.26 -17.87 7.05
C MET A 1 -56.37 -16.71 7.42
N ASP A 2 -55.31 -16.54 6.63
CA ASP A 2 -54.84 -15.27 6.06
C ASP A 2 -53.33 -15.34 5.84
N VAL A 3 -53.02 -15.44 4.53
CA VAL A 3 -51.70 -15.45 3.96
C VAL A 3 -51.21 -14.01 4.00
N ASN A 4 -50.48 -13.63 5.05
CA ASN A 4 -49.78 -12.36 5.05
C ASN A 4 -48.53 -12.51 4.17
N GLU A 5 -48.71 -12.16 2.89
CA GLU A 5 -47.63 -11.95 1.94
C GLU A 5 -46.67 -10.91 2.52
N GLY A 6 -45.46 -11.35 2.86
CA GLY A 6 -44.45 -10.48 3.45
C GLY A 6 -44.04 -9.38 2.47
N GLU A 7 -44.60 -8.20 2.67
CA GLU A 7 -44.24 -6.96 2.00
C GLU A 7 -42.72 -6.75 2.00
N HIS A 8 -42.23 -6.33 0.85
CA HIS A 8 -40.84 -5.95 0.64
C HIS A 8 -40.61 -4.57 1.28
N GLN A 9 -40.39 -4.50 2.60
CA GLN A 9 -39.95 -3.24 3.21
C GLN A 9 -38.57 -2.84 2.68
N VAL A 10 -38.58 -1.94 1.70
CA VAL A 10 -37.42 -1.13 1.32
C VAL A 10 -37.23 -0.16 2.48
N GLY A 11 -36.34 -0.51 3.42
CA GLY A 11 -36.00 0.40 4.51
C GLY A 11 -35.61 1.76 3.92
N GLU A 12 -36.18 2.83 4.48
CA GLU A 12 -35.88 4.20 4.11
C GLU A 12 -34.36 4.38 3.98
N VAL A 13 -33.96 4.73 2.76
CA VAL A 13 -32.57 5.01 2.45
C VAL A 13 -32.29 6.40 3.00
N ASP A 14 -31.64 6.46 4.15
CA ASP A 14 -30.98 7.68 4.61
C ASP A 14 -30.08 8.20 3.46
N ARG A 15 -30.49 9.30 2.84
CA ARG A 15 -29.90 9.85 1.60
C ARG A 15 -28.49 10.43 1.83
N GLY A 16 -27.89 10.26 3.01
CA GLY A 16 -26.56 10.79 3.36
C GLY A 16 -25.38 9.82 3.36
N SER A 17 -25.56 8.48 3.30
CA SER A 17 -24.44 7.54 3.53
C SER A 17 -24.00 6.77 2.28
N ARG A 18 -22.81 7.09 1.74
CA ARG A 18 -22.15 6.36 0.62
C ARG A 18 -21.66 4.94 0.96
N LYS A 19 -22.00 4.38 2.12
CA LYS A 19 -21.75 2.97 2.41
C LYS A 19 -23.06 2.19 2.27
N ARG A 20 -23.22 1.45 1.17
CA ARG A 20 -24.25 0.40 1.06
C ARG A 20 -24.09 -0.55 2.26
N LYS A 21 -24.95 -0.44 3.27
CA LYS A 21 -25.10 -1.50 4.27
C LYS A 21 -25.48 -2.77 3.50
N ARG A 22 -24.81 -3.89 3.83
CA ARG A 22 -25.00 -5.15 3.12
C ARG A 22 -26.44 -5.62 3.35
N ASN A 23 -27.29 -5.46 2.33
CA ASN A 23 -28.68 -5.85 2.43
C ASN A 23 -28.73 -7.38 2.50
N MET A 24 -29.00 -7.91 3.69
CA MET A 24 -29.17 -9.34 3.88
C MET A 24 -30.35 -9.78 3.02
N THR A 25 -30.11 -10.68 2.06
CA THR A 25 -31.19 -11.17 1.18
C THR A 25 -32.32 -11.76 2.05
N SER A 26 -33.57 -11.60 1.63
CA SER A 26 -34.76 -12.17 2.30
C SER A 26 -34.54 -13.66 2.67
N ARG A 27 -33.83 -14.40 1.80
CA ARG A 27 -33.46 -15.81 2.02
C ARG A 27 -32.49 -16.03 3.19
N ARG A 28 -31.52 -15.14 3.42
CA ARG A 28 -30.55 -15.28 4.53
C ARG A 28 -31.20 -14.92 5.86
N ARG A 29 -32.02 -13.86 5.92
CA ARG A 29 -32.82 -13.53 7.11
C ARG A 29 -33.76 -14.67 7.51
N LYS A 30 -34.50 -15.26 6.56
CA LYS A 30 -35.37 -16.44 6.81
C LYS A 30 -34.60 -17.67 7.33
N LYS A 31 -33.30 -17.81 7.00
CA LYS A 31 -32.47 -18.89 7.53
C LYS A 31 -32.01 -18.59 8.96
N GLU A 32 -31.55 -17.38 9.25
CA GLU A 32 -31.14 -16.98 10.60
C GLU A 32 -32.31 -17.09 11.57
N VAL A 33 -33.50 -16.59 11.19
CA VAL A 33 -34.73 -16.78 11.98
C VAL A 33 -35.03 -18.27 12.18
N ARG A 34 -34.86 -19.14 11.17
CA ARG A 34 -35.16 -20.58 11.37
C ARG A 34 -34.25 -21.27 12.41
N TYR A 35 -33.03 -20.78 12.58
CA TYR A 35 -32.03 -21.41 13.45
C TYR A 35 -31.73 -20.60 14.72
N SER A 36 -32.50 -19.55 15.02
CA SER A 36 -32.48 -18.87 16.31
C SER A 36 -33.32 -19.60 17.35
N ASP A 37 -33.10 -19.28 18.63
CA ASP A 37 -33.93 -19.78 19.72
C ASP A 37 -35.30 -19.06 19.69
N HIS A 38 -36.39 -19.84 19.62
CA HIS A 38 -37.77 -19.34 19.59
C HIS A 38 -38.63 -19.92 20.72
N ASP A 39 -38.00 -20.54 21.72
CA ASP A 39 -38.74 -21.24 22.76
C ASP A 39 -39.19 -20.26 23.85
N SER A 40 -40.36 -19.66 23.65
CA SER A 40 -41.01 -18.74 24.58
C SER A 40 -41.46 -19.42 25.89
N ASN A 41 -41.41 -20.74 25.98
CA ASN A 41 -41.86 -21.51 27.15
C ASN A 41 -40.72 -22.01 28.05
N LEU A 42 -39.47 -21.62 27.78
CA LEU A 42 -38.30 -22.04 28.57
C LEU A 42 -38.37 -21.54 30.03
N GLU A 43 -39.11 -20.47 30.29
CA GLU A 43 -39.30 -19.89 31.63
C GLU A 43 -40.36 -20.63 32.46
N ASN A 44 -41.30 -21.33 31.82
CA ASN A 44 -42.46 -21.95 32.46
C ASN A 44 -42.22 -23.37 32.99
N GLY A 45 -40.96 -23.83 33.04
CA GLY A 45 -40.59 -25.16 33.57
C GLY A 45 -41.08 -26.30 32.69
N ILE A 46 -40.29 -26.68 31.68
CA ILE A 46 -40.67 -27.76 30.77
C ILE A 46 -40.25 -29.11 31.37
N GLU A 47 -41.22 -29.98 31.66
CA GLU A 47 -40.94 -31.41 31.88
C GLU A 47 -40.61 -32.09 30.55
N LEU A 48 -39.33 -32.08 30.18
CA LEU A 48 -38.85 -32.57 28.88
C LEU A 48 -38.86 -34.09 28.76
N CYS A 49 -38.91 -34.83 29.88
CA CYS A 49 -39.08 -36.28 29.87
C CYS A 49 -39.63 -36.85 31.20
N ARG A 50 -40.49 -37.88 31.11
CA ARG A 50 -40.91 -38.73 32.22
C ARG A 50 -40.61 -40.20 31.86
N HIS A 51 -39.66 -40.82 32.54
CA HIS A 51 -39.36 -42.25 32.38
C HIS A 51 -38.78 -42.84 33.67
N ARG A 52 -38.94 -44.16 33.87
CA ARG A 52 -38.31 -44.90 34.99
C ARG A 52 -36.78 -44.73 34.90
N GLN A 53 -36.12 -44.46 36.02
CA GLN A 53 -34.67 -44.29 36.05
C GLN A 53 -34.00 -45.58 35.56
N ARG A 54 -33.12 -45.44 34.56
CA ARG A 54 -32.23 -46.51 34.12
C ARG A 54 -30.83 -46.15 34.57
N SER A 55 -30.01 -47.16 34.87
CA SER A 55 -28.63 -46.97 35.33
C SER A 55 -27.72 -46.28 34.30
N ASP A 56 -28.13 -46.23 33.03
CA ASP A 56 -27.37 -45.63 31.92
C ASP A 56 -27.78 -44.20 31.54
N LEU A 57 -28.81 -43.62 32.20
CA LEU A 57 -29.36 -42.30 31.86
C LEU A 57 -29.50 -41.40 33.08
N GLU A 58 -28.88 -40.22 33.01
CA GLU A 58 -28.80 -39.26 34.13
C GLU A 58 -29.66 -38.02 33.90
N CYS A 59 -30.85 -38.20 33.31
CA CYS A 59 -31.74 -37.10 32.89
C CYS A 59 -32.15 -36.18 34.06
N THR A 60 -32.30 -36.72 35.26
CA THR A 60 -32.67 -35.96 36.48
C THR A 60 -31.53 -35.13 37.06
N LYS A 61 -30.28 -35.37 36.62
CA LYS A 61 -29.12 -34.60 37.08
C LYS A 61 -28.95 -33.26 36.36
N ILE A 62 -29.78 -32.95 35.35
CA ILE A 62 -29.68 -31.72 34.56
C ILE A 62 -30.67 -30.69 35.11
N SER A 63 -30.14 -29.57 35.59
CA SER A 63 -30.98 -28.47 36.06
C SER A 63 -31.52 -27.61 34.92
N LEU A 64 -32.56 -26.83 35.19
CA LEU A 64 -33.06 -25.83 34.24
C LEU A 64 -31.97 -24.81 33.84
N ASP A 65 -31.09 -24.44 34.77
CA ASP A 65 -29.98 -23.53 34.48
C ASP A 65 -28.94 -24.13 33.54
N ASP A 66 -28.68 -25.43 33.65
CA ASP A 66 -27.81 -26.15 32.72
C ASP A 66 -28.41 -26.14 31.31
N ILE A 67 -29.73 -26.38 31.21
CA ILE A 67 -30.47 -26.31 29.94
C ILE A 67 -30.37 -24.91 29.34
N LYS A 68 -30.63 -23.85 30.12
CA LYS A 68 -30.51 -22.45 29.69
C LYS A 68 -29.10 -22.12 29.21
N LYS A 69 -28.05 -22.59 29.90
CA LYS A 69 -26.65 -22.40 29.49
C LYS A 69 -26.33 -23.11 28.16
N ILE A 70 -26.77 -24.35 28.00
CA ILE A 70 -26.55 -25.14 26.78
C ILE A 70 -27.25 -24.46 25.59
N ARG A 71 -28.51 -24.05 25.75
CA ARG A 71 -29.29 -23.37 24.70
C ARG A 71 -28.65 -22.05 24.27
N ARG A 72 -28.27 -21.19 25.22
CA ARG A 72 -27.57 -19.93 24.92
C ARG A 72 -26.33 -20.17 24.06
N LYS A 73 -25.49 -21.16 24.40
CA LYS A 73 -24.30 -21.51 23.61
C LYS A 73 -24.63 -22.12 22.25
N PHE A 74 -25.72 -22.87 22.14
CA PHE A 74 -26.13 -23.52 20.90
C PHE A 74 -26.66 -22.52 19.87
N PHE A 75 -27.59 -21.65 20.30
CA PHE A 75 -28.29 -20.69 19.45
C PHE A 75 -27.55 -19.35 19.26
N LEU A 76 -26.43 -19.12 19.96
CA LEU A 76 -25.55 -17.97 19.71
C LEU A 76 -25.14 -17.83 18.23
N GLU A 77 -24.96 -18.98 17.56
CA GLU A 77 -24.64 -19.06 16.13
C GLU A 77 -25.86 -19.64 15.40
N ALA A 78 -26.69 -18.78 14.82
CA ALA A 78 -27.90 -19.14 14.07
C ALA A 78 -27.58 -19.69 12.66
N ASP A 79 -26.60 -20.59 12.57
CA ASP A 79 -26.18 -21.28 11.36
C ASP A 79 -26.36 -22.80 11.50
N LYS A 80 -27.02 -23.39 10.50
CA LYS A 80 -27.34 -24.81 10.48
C LYS A 80 -26.11 -25.70 10.56
N ASN A 81 -25.05 -25.39 9.81
CA ASN A 81 -23.87 -26.25 9.74
C ASN A 81 -23.13 -26.20 11.07
N ILE A 82 -22.97 -25.02 11.66
CA ILE A 82 -22.35 -24.86 12.98
C ILE A 82 -23.13 -25.67 14.03
N GLN A 83 -24.46 -25.53 14.05
CA GLN A 83 -25.34 -26.28 14.95
C GLN A 83 -25.28 -27.79 14.72
N ASP A 84 -25.34 -28.25 13.47
CA ASP A 84 -25.29 -29.68 13.13
C ASP A 84 -23.96 -30.32 13.57
N ASN A 85 -22.85 -29.59 13.46
CA ASN A 85 -21.54 -30.04 13.97
C ASN A 85 -21.49 -30.10 15.51
N LYS A 86 -22.06 -29.10 16.20
CA LYS A 86 -22.20 -29.14 17.67
C LYS A 86 -23.04 -30.35 18.12
N LEU A 87 -24.16 -30.62 17.44
CA LEU A 87 -24.98 -31.80 17.71
C LEU A 87 -24.21 -33.09 17.47
N ALA A 88 -23.45 -33.20 16.38
CA ALA A 88 -22.68 -34.40 16.05
C ALA A 88 -21.70 -34.81 17.17
N GLN A 89 -21.07 -33.84 17.85
CA GLN A 89 -20.15 -34.09 18.98
C GLN A 89 -20.83 -34.70 20.22
N LEU A 90 -22.16 -34.61 20.28
CA LEU A 90 -23.00 -35.10 21.38
C LEU A 90 -23.72 -36.41 21.04
N LEU A 91 -23.49 -36.97 19.85
CA LEU A 91 -24.04 -38.25 19.43
C LEU A 91 -22.94 -39.31 19.49
N GLN A 92 -23.26 -40.47 20.07
CA GLN A 92 -22.46 -41.67 19.92
C GLN A 92 -23.27 -42.72 19.18
N ILE A 93 -22.78 -43.12 18.02
CA ILE A 93 -23.46 -44.08 17.14
C ILE A 93 -23.04 -45.49 17.55
N VAL A 94 -24.02 -46.37 17.74
CA VAL A 94 -23.83 -47.75 18.21
C VAL A 94 -24.56 -48.70 17.27
N LYS A 95 -23.91 -49.83 16.94
CA LYS A 95 -24.57 -50.91 16.20
C LYS A 95 -25.64 -51.57 17.09
N PRO A 96 -26.89 -51.78 16.62
CA PRO A 96 -27.94 -52.40 17.43
C PRO A 96 -27.55 -53.84 17.81
N LYS A 97 -27.60 -54.17 19.11
CA LYS A 97 -27.26 -55.51 19.62
C LYS A 97 -28.29 -56.61 19.28
N ARG A 98 -29.52 -56.23 18.92
CA ARG A 98 -30.61 -57.15 18.52
C ARG A 98 -31.45 -56.48 17.43
N SER A 99 -31.73 -57.19 16.35
CA SER A 99 -32.68 -56.77 15.31
C SER A 99 -33.96 -57.58 15.47
N ARG A 100 -35.06 -56.94 15.88
CA ARG A 100 -36.41 -57.53 15.86
C ARG A 100 -37.33 -56.54 15.17
N SER A 101 -37.90 -56.91 14.03
CA SER A 101 -39.00 -56.15 13.43
C SER A 101 -40.29 -56.48 14.19
N ARG A 102 -41.11 -55.47 14.48
CA ARG A 102 -42.47 -55.69 15.04
C ARG A 102 -43.49 -56.06 13.97
N LYS A 103 -43.13 -55.90 12.69
CA LYS A 103 -43.94 -56.21 11.51
C LYS A 103 -43.16 -57.19 10.63
N PRO A 104 -43.83 -58.12 9.92
CA PRO A 104 -43.18 -59.07 9.01
C PRO A 104 -42.28 -58.37 7.98
N ASP A 105 -42.67 -57.16 7.55
CA ASP A 105 -41.99 -56.36 6.51
C ASP A 105 -41.23 -55.13 7.05
N GLY A 106 -40.97 -55.09 8.36
CA GLY A 106 -40.34 -53.94 9.01
C GLY A 106 -38.82 -53.92 8.80
N GLN A 107 -38.31 -52.92 8.08
CA GLN A 107 -36.86 -52.68 7.99
C GLN A 107 -36.26 -52.43 9.38
N SER A 108 -35.17 -53.13 9.70
CA SER A 108 -34.43 -52.92 10.93
C SER A 108 -33.72 -51.56 10.93
N HIS A 109 -33.60 -50.93 12.11
CA HIS A 109 -32.83 -49.70 12.22
C HIS A 109 -31.34 -50.01 11.99
N ALA A 110 -30.74 -49.42 10.96
CA ALA A 110 -29.34 -49.63 10.62
C ALA A 110 -28.34 -49.20 11.73
N PHE A 111 -28.75 -48.29 12.61
CA PHE A 111 -27.94 -47.79 13.72
C PHE A 111 -28.81 -47.35 14.91
N SER A 112 -28.22 -47.35 16.10
CA SER A 112 -28.75 -46.71 17.31
C SER A 112 -27.88 -45.52 17.70
N VAL A 113 -28.46 -44.53 18.39
CA VAL A 113 -27.73 -43.32 18.80
C VAL A 113 -27.91 -43.13 20.30
N LYS A 114 -26.80 -42.97 21.02
CA LYS A 114 -26.77 -42.49 22.40
C LYS A 114 -26.58 -40.98 22.41
N TYR A 115 -27.30 -40.30 23.30
CA TYR A 115 -27.36 -38.85 23.38
C TYR A 115 -26.67 -38.36 24.65
N PHE A 116 -25.88 -37.30 24.54
CA PHE A 116 -25.13 -36.73 25.66
C PHE A 116 -25.36 -35.23 25.80
N LEU A 117 -25.29 -34.72 27.02
CA LEU A 117 -25.24 -33.28 27.32
C LEU A 117 -24.00 -32.97 28.16
N TRP A 118 -23.54 -31.72 28.10
CA TRP A 118 -22.41 -31.25 28.90
C TRP A 118 -22.88 -30.72 30.26
N LYS A 119 -22.23 -31.14 31.33
CA LYS A 119 -22.40 -30.61 32.69
C LYS A 119 -21.03 -30.55 33.38
N ASN A 120 -20.60 -29.37 33.83
CA ASN A 120 -19.28 -29.16 34.46
C ASN A 120 -18.14 -29.86 33.69
N ASP A 121 -18.08 -29.67 32.38
CA ASP A 121 -17.12 -30.27 31.45
C ASP A 121 -17.11 -31.81 31.34
N ALA A 122 -18.07 -32.48 31.96
CA ALA A 122 -18.34 -33.90 31.79
C ALA A 122 -19.53 -34.14 30.84
N LYS A 123 -19.48 -35.23 30.05
CA LYS A 123 -20.61 -35.70 29.23
C LYS A 123 -21.49 -36.64 30.04
N ILE A 124 -22.77 -36.31 30.16
CA ILE A 124 -23.78 -37.13 30.83
C ILE A 124 -24.75 -37.72 29.82
N GLY A 125 -25.06 -39.01 29.96
CA GLY A 125 -25.97 -39.72 29.07
C GLY A 125 -27.43 -39.35 29.33
N VAL A 126 -28.17 -39.00 28.28
CA VAL A 126 -29.58 -38.56 28.39
C VAL A 126 -30.49 -39.29 27.42
N CYS A 127 -31.79 -39.27 27.74
CA CYS A 127 -32.79 -39.84 26.85
C CYS A 127 -32.99 -38.95 25.61
N GLN A 128 -33.43 -39.59 24.54
CA GLN A 128 -33.73 -38.94 23.27
C GLN A 128 -34.75 -37.80 23.42
N LYS A 129 -35.79 -37.98 24.25
CA LYS A 129 -36.84 -36.97 24.46
C LYS A 129 -36.26 -35.69 25.07
N LEU A 130 -35.45 -35.82 26.11
CA LEU A 130 -34.77 -34.70 26.75
C LEU A 130 -33.84 -33.99 25.75
N PHE A 131 -33.05 -34.74 25.00
CA PHE A 131 -32.12 -34.17 24.01
C PHE A 131 -32.84 -33.38 22.89
N LEU A 132 -33.92 -33.94 22.33
CA LEU A 132 -34.73 -33.27 21.32
C LEU A 132 -35.35 -31.98 21.85
N GLY A 133 -35.84 -32.00 23.08
CA GLY A 133 -36.44 -30.85 23.74
C GLY A 133 -35.41 -29.76 24.06
N VAL A 134 -34.24 -30.12 24.58
CA VAL A 134 -33.17 -29.15 24.92
C VAL A 134 -32.69 -28.37 23.70
N PHE A 135 -32.55 -29.01 22.53
CA PHE A 135 -32.07 -28.35 21.31
C PHE A 135 -33.19 -27.90 20.37
N SER A 136 -34.46 -28.17 20.70
CA SER A 136 -35.63 -27.91 19.84
C SER A 136 -35.43 -28.39 18.39
N VAL A 137 -34.84 -29.58 18.22
CA VAL A 137 -34.55 -30.18 16.91
C VAL A 137 -35.40 -31.41 16.65
N SER A 138 -35.72 -31.67 15.38
CA SER A 138 -36.48 -32.86 15.01
C SER A 138 -35.61 -34.12 14.98
N GLN A 139 -36.22 -35.27 15.25
CA GLN A 139 -35.53 -36.56 15.16
C GLN A 139 -34.94 -36.81 13.76
N ARG A 140 -35.62 -36.36 12.71
CA ARG A 140 -35.15 -36.45 11.33
C ARG A 140 -33.83 -35.73 11.11
N ARG A 141 -33.63 -34.56 11.74
CA ARG A 141 -32.36 -33.80 11.67
C ARG A 141 -31.22 -34.62 12.30
N LEU A 142 -31.44 -35.18 13.50
CA LEU A 142 -30.45 -36.01 14.19
C LEU A 142 -30.11 -37.29 13.43
N ASN A 143 -31.10 -37.98 12.88
CA ASN A 143 -30.87 -39.18 12.06
C ASN A 143 -30.06 -38.85 10.79
N THR A 144 -30.27 -37.67 10.20
CA THR A 144 -29.51 -37.22 9.04
C THR A 144 -28.05 -36.94 9.40
N ILE A 145 -27.81 -36.31 10.56
CA ILE A 145 -26.46 -36.05 11.08
C ILE A 145 -25.76 -37.38 11.37
N ALA A 146 -26.43 -38.30 12.08
CA ALA A 146 -25.89 -39.61 12.41
C ALA A 146 -25.49 -40.41 11.15
N LYS A 147 -26.35 -40.43 10.12
CA LYS A 147 -26.01 -41.06 8.82
C LYS A 147 -24.74 -40.48 8.20
N LYS A 148 -24.63 -39.14 8.14
CA LYS A 148 -23.43 -38.49 7.60
C LYS A 148 -22.15 -38.86 8.34
N VAL A 149 -22.23 -38.94 9.67
CA VAL A 149 -21.11 -39.36 10.51
C VAL A 149 -20.73 -40.82 10.26
N ILE A 150 -21.71 -41.72 10.06
CA ILE A 150 -21.46 -43.12 9.64
C ILE A 150 -20.78 -43.17 8.28
N ASP A 151 -21.31 -42.41 7.31
CA ASP A 151 -20.84 -42.39 5.92
C ASP A 151 -19.46 -41.69 5.76
N GLY A 152 -18.89 -41.15 6.84
CA GLY A 152 -17.64 -40.36 6.80
C GLY A 152 -17.75 -39.05 6.02
N THR A 153 -18.96 -38.66 5.62
CA THR A 153 -19.20 -37.41 4.91
C THR A 153 -19.33 -36.29 5.94
N GLY A 154 -18.41 -35.31 5.92
CA GLY A 154 -18.45 -34.19 6.88
C GLY A 154 -19.85 -33.57 7.01
N VAL A 155 -20.22 -33.17 8.23
CA VAL A 155 -21.58 -32.70 8.58
C VAL A 155 -21.82 -31.29 8.02
N VAL A 156 -22.04 -31.23 6.70
CA VAL A 156 -22.31 -29.98 5.95
C VAL A 156 -23.58 -30.16 5.12
N ASP A 157 -24.46 -29.16 5.12
CA ASP A 157 -25.64 -29.15 4.26
C ASP A 157 -25.26 -28.81 2.82
N ARG A 158 -25.39 -29.80 1.92
CA ARG A 158 -25.09 -29.65 0.49
C ARG A 158 -26.32 -29.27 -0.35
N ARG A 159 -27.47 -29.01 0.28
CA ARG A 159 -28.71 -28.65 -0.41
C ARG A 159 -28.79 -27.13 -0.63
N GLY A 160 -28.91 -26.75 -1.89
CA GLY A 160 -29.09 -25.35 -2.30
C GLY A 160 -27.80 -24.54 -2.19
N GLY A 161 -27.05 -24.52 -3.29
CA GLY A 161 -25.95 -23.60 -3.57
C GLY A 161 -26.12 -23.02 -4.99
N ASP A 162 -25.23 -22.13 -5.39
CA ASP A 162 -25.18 -21.64 -6.75
C ASP A 162 -24.83 -22.79 -7.72
N ARG A 163 -25.77 -23.12 -8.60
CA ARG A 163 -25.63 -24.18 -9.62
C ARG A 163 -25.57 -23.61 -11.05
N ARG A 164 -25.60 -22.28 -11.19
CA ARG A 164 -25.74 -21.60 -12.49
C ARG A 164 -24.51 -20.79 -12.88
N SER A 165 -23.77 -20.22 -11.93
CA SER A 165 -22.62 -19.36 -12.26
C SER A 165 -21.52 -20.04 -13.07
N HIS A 166 -21.34 -21.36 -12.91
CA HIS A 166 -20.40 -22.13 -13.72
C HIS A 166 -20.88 -22.39 -15.16
N LYS A 167 -22.20 -22.34 -15.44
CA LYS A 167 -22.74 -22.62 -16.78
C LYS A 167 -22.35 -21.57 -17.82
N ASN A 168 -22.05 -20.35 -17.37
CA ASN A 168 -21.66 -19.24 -18.23
C ASN A 168 -20.16 -18.90 -18.10
N ALA A 169 -19.35 -19.78 -17.50
CA ALA A 169 -17.92 -19.51 -17.31
C ALA A 169 -17.19 -19.29 -18.64
N ASP A 170 -17.50 -20.09 -19.66
CA ASP A 170 -16.89 -19.97 -20.98
C ASP A 170 -17.35 -18.71 -21.72
N LYS A 171 -18.64 -18.36 -21.62
CA LYS A 171 -19.15 -17.10 -22.17
C LYS A 171 -18.50 -15.91 -21.46
N LEU A 172 -18.34 -15.96 -20.14
CA LEU A 172 -17.64 -14.93 -19.37
C LEU A 172 -16.17 -14.81 -19.79
N MET A 173 -15.48 -15.93 -20.03
CA MET A 173 -14.10 -15.92 -20.53
C MET A 173 -14.01 -15.30 -21.92
N LYS A 174 -14.86 -15.72 -22.86
CA LYS A 174 -14.89 -15.17 -24.23
C LYS A 174 -15.21 -13.68 -24.25
N VAL A 175 -16.15 -13.24 -23.41
CA VAL A 175 -16.49 -11.81 -23.26
C VAL A 175 -15.32 -11.04 -22.64
N LYS A 176 -14.64 -11.59 -21.63
CA LYS A 176 -13.44 -10.97 -21.07
C LYS A 176 -12.32 -10.84 -22.10
N GLU A 177 -12.10 -11.88 -22.89
CA GLU A 177 -11.07 -11.94 -23.93
C GLU A 177 -11.36 -10.96 -25.09
N PHE A 178 -12.64 -10.87 -25.50
CA PHE A 178 -13.10 -9.94 -26.52
C PHE A 178 -13.06 -8.47 -26.07
N ILE A 179 -13.39 -8.18 -24.81
CA ILE A 179 -13.36 -6.82 -24.26
C ILE A 179 -11.93 -6.42 -23.84
N SER A 180 -11.02 -7.39 -23.66
CA SER A 180 -9.62 -7.11 -23.33
C SER A 180 -8.77 -6.72 -24.52
N PHE A 181 -9.16 -5.64 -25.23
CA PHE A 181 -8.14 -4.70 -25.66
C PHE A 181 -7.61 -4.05 -24.38
N GLY A 182 -6.69 -4.73 -23.71
CA GLY A 182 -6.04 -4.16 -22.53
C GLY A 182 -5.48 -2.80 -22.90
N SER A 183 -5.69 -1.80 -22.04
CA SER A 183 -4.95 -0.54 -22.19
C SER A 183 -3.47 -0.87 -22.32
N PRO A 184 -2.72 -0.23 -23.24
CA PRO A 184 -1.29 -0.49 -23.40
C PRO A 184 -0.63 -0.51 -22.03
N ALA A 185 0.13 -1.56 -21.75
CA ALA A 185 0.81 -1.67 -20.47
C ALA A 185 1.83 -0.53 -20.37
N THR A 186 1.52 0.45 -19.52
CA THR A 186 2.38 1.60 -19.21
C THR A 186 3.08 1.34 -17.87
N ASP A 187 4.31 1.85 -17.71
CA ASP A 187 5.13 1.70 -16.50
C ASP A 187 5.44 0.24 -16.10
N VAL A 188 5.78 -0.60 -17.07
CA VAL A 188 6.15 -2.00 -16.82
C VAL A 188 7.64 -2.12 -16.50
N CYS A 189 7.99 -2.92 -15.49
CA CYS A 189 9.38 -3.21 -15.18
C CYS A 189 10.11 -3.88 -16.36
N GLY A 190 11.11 -3.18 -16.94
CA GLY A 190 11.92 -3.71 -18.04
C GLY A 190 12.66 -5.00 -17.72
N TYR A 191 13.08 -5.22 -16.46
CA TYR A 191 13.65 -6.51 -16.04
C TYR A 191 12.61 -7.63 -16.14
N CYS A 192 11.39 -7.40 -15.65
CA CYS A 192 10.32 -8.40 -15.73
C CYS A 192 9.99 -8.75 -17.18
N VAL A 193 9.83 -7.73 -18.05
CA VAL A 193 9.54 -7.93 -19.48
C VAL A 193 10.66 -8.72 -20.13
N ARG A 194 11.92 -8.27 -20.01
CA ARG A 194 13.08 -8.93 -20.60
C ARG A 194 13.21 -10.38 -20.12
N THR A 195 13.10 -10.65 -18.83
CA THR A 195 13.24 -12.01 -18.29
C THR A 195 12.08 -12.91 -18.74
N LEU A 196 10.85 -12.39 -18.85
CA LEU A 196 9.73 -13.14 -19.43
C LEU A 196 9.99 -13.49 -20.91
N THR A 197 10.50 -12.55 -21.70
CA THR A 197 10.89 -12.78 -23.09
C THR A 197 12.02 -13.82 -23.19
N GLN A 198 13.02 -13.75 -22.32
CA GLN A 198 14.10 -14.75 -22.25
C GLN A 198 13.55 -16.15 -21.90
N ILE A 199 12.58 -16.25 -20.98
CA ILE A 199 11.92 -17.50 -20.62
C ILE A 199 11.13 -18.08 -21.81
N SER A 200 10.48 -17.23 -22.62
CA SER A 200 9.69 -17.71 -23.76
C SER A 200 10.57 -18.25 -24.88
N ILE A 201 11.73 -17.64 -25.13
CA ILE A 201 12.66 -18.08 -26.19
C ILE A 201 13.63 -19.19 -25.74
N CYS A 202 13.81 -19.39 -24.43
CA CYS A 202 14.73 -20.37 -23.89
C CYS A 202 14.25 -21.82 -24.15
N LYS A 203 15.08 -22.59 -24.87
CA LYS A 203 14.86 -24.00 -25.20
C LYS A 203 15.36 -24.96 -24.12
N GLU A 204 16.45 -24.60 -23.44
CA GLU A 204 17.10 -25.44 -22.43
C GLU A 204 16.33 -25.43 -21.09
N PRO A 205 15.85 -26.58 -20.58
CA PRO A 205 15.03 -26.63 -19.37
C PRO A 205 15.72 -26.06 -18.11
N ARG A 206 17.03 -26.31 -17.93
CA ARG A 206 17.77 -25.85 -16.74
C ARG A 206 17.88 -24.33 -16.68
N GLU A 207 18.30 -23.70 -17.78
CA GLU A 207 18.37 -22.24 -17.91
C GLU A 207 16.99 -21.59 -17.78
N LYS A 208 15.96 -22.19 -18.38
CA LYS A 208 14.57 -21.71 -18.24
C LYS A 208 14.10 -21.70 -16.79
N GLN A 209 14.45 -22.74 -16.02
CA GLN A 209 14.11 -22.81 -14.59
C GLN A 209 14.89 -21.79 -13.75
N LYS A 210 16.15 -21.54 -14.07
CA LYS A 210 16.97 -20.49 -13.45
C LYS A 210 16.35 -19.10 -13.66
N LEU A 211 16.03 -18.73 -14.90
CA LEU A 211 15.38 -17.46 -15.22
C LEU A 211 14.01 -17.30 -14.52
N LYS A 212 13.21 -18.36 -14.47
CA LYS A 212 11.95 -18.36 -13.71
C LYS A 212 12.19 -18.07 -12.23
N THR A 213 13.20 -18.70 -11.63
CA THR A 213 13.54 -18.52 -10.22
C THR A 213 14.00 -17.09 -9.95
N GLU A 214 14.88 -16.54 -10.79
CA GLU A 214 15.34 -15.14 -10.69
C GLU A 214 14.17 -14.14 -10.78
N LEU A 215 13.25 -14.35 -11.73
CA LEU A 215 12.05 -13.53 -11.86
C LEU A 215 11.14 -13.61 -10.63
N GLN A 216 10.97 -14.80 -10.04
CA GLN A 216 10.22 -14.95 -8.80
C GLN A 216 10.90 -14.19 -7.65
N VAL A 217 12.21 -14.31 -7.50
CA VAL A 217 12.99 -13.57 -6.48
C VAL A 217 12.82 -12.07 -6.68
N HIS A 218 12.91 -11.57 -7.91
CA HIS A 218 12.68 -10.16 -8.24
C HIS A 218 11.29 -9.67 -7.80
N LYS A 219 10.23 -10.43 -8.15
CA LYS A 219 8.84 -10.11 -7.77
C LYS A 219 8.62 -10.18 -6.26
N VAL A 220 9.21 -11.14 -5.57
CA VAL A 220 9.15 -11.25 -4.10
C VAL A 220 9.83 -10.05 -3.44
N ARG A 221 10.99 -9.61 -3.94
CA ARG A 221 11.68 -8.40 -3.45
C ARG A 221 10.81 -7.15 -3.62
N ALA A 222 10.17 -6.97 -4.78
CA ALA A 222 9.25 -5.86 -5.02
C ALA A 222 8.05 -5.90 -4.06
N LYS A 223 7.43 -7.08 -3.85
CA LYS A 223 6.34 -7.26 -2.88
C LYS A 223 6.77 -6.92 -1.45
N ASN A 224 7.98 -7.32 -1.05
CA ASN A 224 8.51 -7.04 0.28
C ASN A 224 8.70 -5.54 0.54
N PHE A 225 9.13 -4.77 -0.46
CA PHE A 225 9.19 -3.32 -0.38
C PHE A 225 7.82 -2.71 -0.07
N HIS A 226 6.78 -3.05 -0.85
CA HIS A 226 5.43 -2.56 -0.60
C HIS A 226 4.82 -3.04 0.71
N LYS A 227 5.18 -4.25 1.17
CA LYS A 227 4.77 -4.73 2.49
C LYS A 227 5.38 -3.84 3.58
N LEU A 228 6.67 -3.56 3.50
CA LEU A 228 7.38 -2.72 4.45
C LEU A 228 6.87 -1.26 4.43
N MET A 229 6.47 -0.76 3.27
CA MET A 229 5.82 0.53 3.13
C MET A 229 4.44 0.60 3.79
N LYS A 230 3.72 -0.52 3.96
CA LYS A 230 2.42 -0.52 4.65
C LYS A 230 2.53 -0.66 6.16
N GLU A 231 3.71 -1.03 6.67
CA GLU A 231 3.93 -1.21 8.10
C GLU A 231 4.03 0.14 8.81
N GLN A 232 3.37 0.24 9.96
CA GLN A 232 3.50 1.36 10.90
C GLN A 232 4.06 0.81 12.22
N PRO A 233 5.40 0.68 12.33
CA PRO A 233 6.01 0.28 13.60
C PRO A 233 5.76 1.36 14.67
N ALA A 234 5.68 0.92 15.93
CA ALA A 234 5.70 1.85 17.06
C ALA A 234 6.97 2.71 17.03
N ASP A 235 6.90 3.90 17.61
CA ASP A 235 7.99 4.89 17.70
C ASP A 235 8.62 5.30 16.34
N THR A 236 7.94 5.03 15.22
CA THR A 236 8.46 5.29 13.87
C THR A 236 7.53 6.18 13.06
N THR A 237 8.05 7.32 12.57
CA THR A 237 7.34 8.16 11.60
C THR A 237 7.90 7.88 10.20
N SER A 238 7.02 7.67 9.23
CA SER A 238 7.39 7.30 7.86
C SER A 238 6.98 8.37 6.85
N TYR A 239 7.94 8.88 6.09
CA TYR A 239 7.72 9.81 4.99
C TYR A 239 8.12 9.18 3.65
N CYS A 240 7.52 9.68 2.59
CA CYS A 240 7.92 9.40 1.23
C CYS A 240 8.17 10.72 0.51
N PHE A 241 9.23 10.77 -0.28
CA PHE A 241 9.48 11.91 -1.16
C PHE A 241 9.87 11.46 -2.56
N ASP A 242 9.41 12.23 -3.54
CA ASP A 242 9.79 12.03 -4.93
C ASP A 242 9.67 13.35 -5.72
N LEU A 243 10.34 13.40 -6.87
CA LEU A 243 10.37 14.56 -7.74
C LEU A 243 9.44 14.36 -8.94
N GLN A 244 8.50 15.28 -9.14
CA GLN A 244 7.56 15.20 -10.25
C GLN A 244 8.27 15.25 -11.61
N GLN A 245 7.62 14.69 -12.62
CA GLN A 245 7.92 15.03 -14.02
C GLN A 245 7.94 16.55 -14.20
N VAL A 246 8.92 17.03 -14.96
CA VAL A 246 9.07 18.46 -15.27
C VAL A 246 7.80 18.98 -15.91
N GLN A 247 7.27 20.08 -15.37
CA GLN A 247 6.12 20.76 -15.96
C GLN A 247 6.60 21.94 -16.82
N PRO A 248 6.03 22.14 -18.01
CA PRO A 248 6.38 23.28 -18.86
C PRO A 248 5.77 24.57 -18.31
N LEU A 249 6.49 25.68 -18.44
CA LEU A 249 6.00 27.01 -18.11
C LEU A 249 6.50 28.02 -19.15
N PRO A 250 5.60 28.73 -19.87
CA PRO A 250 4.15 28.62 -19.83
C PRO A 250 3.66 27.30 -20.46
N LYS A 251 2.63 26.66 -19.90
CA LYS A 251 1.90 25.55 -20.54
C LYS A 251 0.82 26.14 -21.44
N VAL A 252 0.80 25.79 -22.72
CA VAL A 252 -0.15 26.34 -23.70
C VAL A 252 -0.60 25.28 -24.71
N PRO A 253 -1.83 25.35 -25.24
CA PRO A 253 -2.40 24.33 -26.14
C PRO A 253 -2.11 24.60 -27.63
N ILE A 254 -1.00 25.27 -27.96
CA ILE A 254 -0.59 25.49 -29.35
C ILE A 254 0.38 24.38 -29.79
N GLN A 255 0.32 23.98 -31.07
CA GLN A 255 1.15 22.88 -31.59
C GLN A 255 2.65 23.16 -31.44
N ASP A 256 3.05 24.43 -31.62
CA ASP A 256 4.43 24.89 -31.45
C ASP A 256 5.01 24.56 -30.06
N ALA A 257 4.16 24.49 -29.04
CA ALA A 257 4.56 24.20 -27.67
C ALA A 257 5.16 22.80 -27.53
N PHE A 258 4.74 21.84 -28.35
CA PHE A 258 5.26 20.48 -28.33
C PHE A 258 6.74 20.40 -28.74
N TYR A 259 7.17 21.31 -29.62
CA TYR A 259 8.54 21.36 -30.15
C TYR A 259 9.38 22.48 -29.51
N SER A 260 8.79 23.31 -28.66
CA SER A 260 9.43 24.47 -28.06
C SER A 260 10.01 24.19 -26.67
N GLN A 261 11.11 24.85 -26.34
CA GLN A 261 11.75 24.71 -25.03
C GLN A 261 11.20 25.72 -24.02
N GLN A 262 10.13 25.36 -23.33
CA GLN A 262 9.55 26.15 -22.23
C GLN A 262 10.44 26.17 -20.98
N VAL A 263 10.29 27.18 -20.11
CA VAL A 263 10.93 27.19 -18.78
C VAL A 263 10.44 25.98 -17.99
N SER A 264 11.38 25.30 -17.34
CA SER A 264 11.03 24.13 -16.55
C SER A 264 10.52 24.56 -15.16
N PHE A 265 9.32 24.11 -14.80
CA PHE A 265 8.79 24.16 -13.44
C PHE A 265 9.07 22.83 -12.74
N TYR A 266 9.74 22.89 -11.60
CA TYR A 266 10.12 21.73 -10.81
C TYR A 266 9.30 21.67 -9.52
N CYS A 267 8.91 20.45 -9.14
CA CYS A 267 8.14 20.20 -7.93
C CYS A 267 8.59 18.91 -7.26
N LEU A 268 9.08 19.03 -6.02
CA LEU A 268 9.35 17.91 -5.11
C LEU A 268 8.15 17.75 -4.18
N CYS A 269 7.63 16.54 -4.05
CA CYS A 269 6.57 16.23 -3.09
C CYS A 269 7.16 15.44 -1.93
N ILE A 270 6.86 15.87 -0.71
CA ILE A 270 7.12 15.11 0.51
C ILE A 270 5.77 14.86 1.18
N THR A 271 5.49 13.60 1.51
CA THR A 271 4.21 13.20 2.08
C THR A 271 4.40 12.17 3.18
N GLU A 272 3.48 12.11 4.13
CA GLU A 272 3.44 11.00 5.06
C GLU A 272 3.09 9.72 4.29
N ASN A 273 3.79 8.64 4.62
CA ASN A 273 3.73 7.41 3.86
C ASN A 273 2.34 6.74 3.92
N THR A 274 1.59 6.94 5.00
CA THR A 274 0.27 6.36 5.22
C THR A 274 -0.89 7.34 5.11
N ASP A 275 -0.66 8.63 5.39
CA ASP A 275 -1.66 9.68 5.16
C ASP A 275 -1.20 10.66 4.08
N ILE A 276 -1.61 10.40 2.83
CA ILE A 276 -1.30 11.24 1.68
C ILE A 276 -2.22 12.46 1.54
N LYS A 277 -3.06 12.77 2.54
CA LYS A 277 -3.99 13.91 2.47
C LYS A 277 -3.28 15.25 2.54
N ASN A 278 -2.17 15.34 3.26
CA ASN A 278 -1.49 16.60 3.54
C ASN A 278 -0.03 16.60 3.01
N PRO A 279 0.19 16.42 1.70
CA PRO A 279 1.53 16.52 1.12
C PRO A 279 2.06 17.96 1.22
N VAL A 280 3.38 18.07 1.22
CA VAL A 280 4.10 19.34 1.11
C VAL A 280 4.87 19.35 -0.21
N PHE A 281 4.61 20.36 -1.02
CA PHE A 281 5.26 20.59 -2.31
C PHE A 281 6.33 21.65 -2.16
N TYR A 282 7.52 21.36 -2.66
CA TYR A 282 8.62 22.30 -2.78
C TYR A 282 8.81 22.61 -4.25
N THR A 283 8.64 23.87 -4.64
CA THR A 283 8.63 24.27 -6.04
C THR A 283 9.67 25.32 -6.34
N TRP A 284 10.27 25.22 -7.53
CA TRP A 284 11.24 26.19 -8.04
C TRP A 284 11.30 26.12 -9.56
N LEU A 285 11.84 27.17 -10.17
CA LEU A 285 12.03 27.30 -11.61
C LEU A 285 13.46 26.95 -12.02
N GLU A 286 13.62 26.61 -13.30
CA GLU A 286 14.94 26.43 -13.91
C GLU A 286 15.84 27.68 -13.85
N THR A 287 15.25 28.87 -13.79
CA THR A 287 15.97 30.13 -13.61
C THR A 287 16.46 30.34 -12.19
N GLU A 288 15.90 29.61 -11.22
CA GLU A 288 16.24 29.73 -9.81
C GLU A 288 17.32 28.72 -9.42
N ALA A 289 17.16 27.45 -9.83
CA ALA A 289 18.06 26.37 -9.44
C ALA A 289 18.15 25.22 -10.47
N LYS A 290 19.02 24.24 -10.23
CA LYS A 290 19.10 23.01 -11.02
C LYS A 290 18.03 22.01 -10.56
N ARG A 291 18.08 20.79 -11.09
CA ARG A 291 17.13 19.68 -10.76
C ARG A 291 17.89 18.48 -10.19
N GLY A 292 18.77 18.71 -9.22
CA GLY A 292 19.71 17.71 -8.71
C GLY A 292 19.63 17.49 -7.20
N ALA A 293 20.64 16.80 -6.69
CA ALA A 293 20.72 16.43 -5.28
C ALA A 293 20.72 17.62 -4.32
N ALA A 294 21.31 18.77 -4.69
CA ALA A 294 21.41 19.93 -3.79
C ALA A 294 20.03 20.52 -3.48
N GLU A 295 19.18 20.65 -4.49
CA GLU A 295 17.80 21.13 -4.34
C GLU A 295 16.96 20.16 -3.50
N VAL A 296 17.03 18.86 -3.83
CA VAL A 296 16.33 17.80 -3.08
C VAL A 296 16.74 17.81 -1.61
N CYS A 297 18.05 17.85 -1.34
CA CYS A 297 18.57 17.84 0.03
C CYS A 297 18.17 19.09 0.81
N SER A 298 18.22 20.26 0.18
CA SER A 298 17.88 21.54 0.83
C SER A 298 16.37 21.59 1.17
N ALA A 299 15.52 21.13 0.26
CA ALA A 299 14.08 21.00 0.50
C ALA A 299 13.77 19.97 1.59
N LEU A 300 14.40 18.80 1.54
CA LEU A 300 14.22 17.74 2.55
C LEU A 300 14.72 18.19 3.93
N ARG A 301 15.83 18.94 4.00
CA ARG A 301 16.32 19.55 5.24
C ARG A 301 15.28 20.51 5.83
N HIS A 302 14.79 21.46 5.04
CA HIS A 302 13.75 22.40 5.48
C HIS A 302 12.48 21.68 5.95
N PHE A 303 12.07 20.60 5.25
CA PHE A 303 10.94 19.79 5.68
C PHE A 303 11.16 19.17 7.05
N LEU A 304 12.33 18.55 7.27
CA LEU A 304 12.63 17.88 8.53
C LEU A 304 12.81 18.87 9.70
N GLU A 305 13.31 20.08 9.43
CA GLU A 305 13.41 21.17 10.42
C GLU A 305 12.04 21.73 10.84
N THR A 306 11.07 21.72 9.92
CA THR A 306 9.71 22.24 10.17
C THR A 306 8.69 21.15 10.52
N ALA A 307 9.10 19.88 10.50
CA ALA A 307 8.24 18.75 10.80
C ALA A 307 7.98 18.62 12.31
N ASN A 308 6.72 18.41 12.65
CA ASN A 308 6.33 18.11 14.03
C ASN A 308 6.39 16.60 14.26
N PHE A 309 7.32 16.17 15.10
CA PHE A 309 7.45 14.77 15.52
C PHE A 309 6.73 14.56 16.85
N THR A 310 6.01 13.44 16.99
CA THR A 310 5.42 13.08 18.28
C THR A 310 6.52 12.74 19.28
N ALA A 311 6.26 12.94 20.57
CA ALA A 311 7.24 12.66 21.64
C ALA A 311 7.69 11.18 21.69
N THR A 312 6.93 10.28 21.07
CA THR A 312 7.23 8.85 20.96
C THR A 312 8.13 8.51 19.77
N THR A 313 8.31 9.41 18.80
CA THR A 313 9.07 9.12 17.57
C THR A 313 10.57 9.05 17.86
N LYS A 314 11.13 7.84 17.78
CA LYS A 314 12.57 7.58 17.91
C LYS A 314 13.25 7.28 16.59
N LYS A 315 12.49 6.85 15.58
CA LYS A 315 13.00 6.46 14.26
C LYS A 315 12.25 7.19 13.16
N LEU A 316 12.98 7.73 12.20
CA LEU A 316 12.41 8.18 10.93
C LEU A 316 12.61 7.12 9.86
N ARG A 317 11.63 6.93 9.00
CA ARG A 317 11.74 6.08 7.82
C ARG A 317 11.41 6.91 6.58
N LEU A 318 12.33 6.96 5.63
CA LEU A 318 12.22 7.74 4.41
C LEU A 318 12.21 6.80 3.21
N PHE A 319 11.14 6.85 2.42
CA PHE A 319 11.01 6.15 1.16
C PHE A 319 11.27 7.11 -0.01
N ALA A 320 12.21 6.75 -0.87
CA ALA A 320 12.53 7.55 -2.05
C ALA A 320 12.86 6.65 -3.24
N ASP A 321 12.78 7.22 -4.43
CA ASP A 321 13.15 6.51 -5.65
C ASP A 321 14.67 6.22 -5.70
N GLY A 322 15.07 5.39 -6.65
CA GLY A 322 16.47 4.97 -6.81
C GLY A 322 17.33 5.90 -7.66
N CYS A 323 16.90 7.14 -7.97
CA CYS A 323 17.60 8.04 -8.88
C CYS A 323 18.93 8.52 -8.30
N SER A 324 20.06 8.17 -8.93
CA SER A 324 21.39 8.55 -8.46
C SER A 324 21.64 10.05 -8.53
N GLY A 325 21.08 10.75 -9.52
CA GLY A 325 21.24 12.20 -9.66
C GLY A 325 20.51 13.03 -8.61
N GLN A 326 19.51 12.42 -7.93
CA GLN A 326 18.56 13.15 -7.08
C GLN A 326 18.50 12.56 -5.67
N ASN A 327 18.02 11.32 -5.50
CA ASN A 327 17.65 10.77 -4.20
C ASN A 327 18.67 9.74 -3.66
N LYS A 328 19.22 8.89 -4.53
CA LYS A 328 20.12 7.79 -4.15
C LYS A 328 21.59 8.12 -4.39
N ASN A 329 22.07 9.12 -3.66
CA ASN A 329 23.48 9.56 -3.70
C ASN A 329 24.04 9.88 -2.32
N CYS A 330 25.36 10.08 -2.28
CA CYS A 330 26.07 10.41 -1.05
C CYS A 330 25.62 11.73 -0.41
N HIS A 331 25.17 12.71 -1.20
CA HIS A 331 24.77 14.03 -0.70
C HIS A 331 23.52 13.94 0.17
N VAL A 332 22.52 13.16 -0.24
CA VAL A 332 21.32 12.90 0.59
C VAL A 332 21.72 12.23 1.90
N MET A 333 22.62 11.24 1.85
CA MET A 333 23.11 10.56 3.06
C MET A 333 23.85 11.54 3.98
N HIS A 334 24.73 12.37 3.44
CA HIS A 334 25.49 13.37 4.18
C HIS A 334 24.58 14.42 4.82
N MET A 335 23.60 14.95 4.08
CA MET A 335 22.63 15.88 4.62
C MET A 335 21.84 15.26 5.78
N LEU A 336 21.34 14.03 5.63
CA LEU A 336 20.61 13.34 6.69
C LEU A 336 21.48 13.06 7.92
N MET A 337 22.76 12.74 7.73
CA MET A 337 23.72 12.63 8.84
C MET A 337 23.89 13.98 9.55
N LEU A 338 24.11 15.07 8.82
CA LEU A 338 24.29 16.39 9.42
C LEU A 338 23.04 16.84 10.18
N TRP A 339 21.87 16.71 9.56
CA TRP A 339 20.59 17.01 10.20
C TRP A 339 20.37 16.16 11.45
N LEU A 340 20.59 14.84 11.38
CA LEU A 340 20.43 13.96 12.54
C LEU A 340 21.40 14.36 13.66
N ASN A 341 22.58 14.88 13.36
CA ASN A 341 23.55 15.25 14.39
C ASN A 341 23.17 16.59 15.06
N LYS A 342 22.93 17.62 14.24
CA LYS A 342 22.88 19.02 14.66
C LYS A 342 21.48 19.52 14.98
N ASP A 343 20.51 19.15 14.15
CA ASP A 343 19.21 19.82 14.10
C ASP A 343 18.08 18.93 14.63
N ALA A 344 18.21 17.61 14.50
CA ALA A 344 17.16 16.67 14.89
C ALA A 344 16.93 16.65 16.41
N PRO A 345 15.66 16.57 16.87
CA PRO A 345 15.34 16.36 18.27
C PRO A 345 16.11 15.19 18.88
N LYS A 346 16.56 15.32 20.13
CA LYS A 346 17.36 14.29 20.84
C LYS A 346 16.66 12.93 20.92
N MET A 347 15.32 12.92 20.91
CA MET A 347 14.52 11.69 20.89
C MET A 347 14.69 10.87 19.60
N ILE A 348 15.01 11.52 18.48
CA ILE A 348 15.24 10.84 17.20
C ILE A 348 16.65 10.25 17.21
N GLN A 349 16.71 8.92 17.26
CA GLN A 349 17.95 8.15 17.38
C GLN A 349 18.46 7.64 16.03
N SER A 350 17.57 7.47 15.04
CA SER A 350 17.94 6.85 13.76
C SER A 350 17.06 7.23 12.58
N ILE A 351 17.65 7.13 11.37
CA ILE A 351 17.00 7.33 10.08
C ILE A 351 17.16 6.07 9.21
N GLU A 352 16.01 5.55 8.82
CA GLU A 352 15.65 4.50 7.86
C GLU A 352 15.50 4.93 6.39
N VAL A 353 16.52 5.03 5.53
CA VAL A 353 16.27 5.33 4.09
C VAL A 353 16.09 4.06 3.28
N ILE A 354 15.00 3.96 2.50
CA ILE A 354 14.60 2.71 1.82
C ILE A 354 14.29 2.98 0.36
N PHE A 355 14.93 2.19 -0.53
CA PHE A 355 14.84 2.36 -1.98
C PHE A 355 14.15 1.16 -2.65
N PRO A 356 13.23 1.37 -3.60
CA PRO A 356 12.50 0.31 -4.27
C PRO A 356 13.37 -0.59 -5.16
N VAL A 357 12.74 -1.65 -5.67
CA VAL A 357 13.26 -2.39 -6.83
C VAL A 357 12.95 -1.55 -8.08
N ARG A 358 13.95 -1.35 -8.95
CA ARG A 358 13.77 -0.57 -10.20
C ARG A 358 12.63 -1.17 -11.04
N GLY A 359 11.78 -0.30 -11.59
CA GLY A 359 10.57 -0.69 -12.34
C GLY A 359 9.41 -1.18 -11.48
N HIS A 360 9.54 -1.16 -10.15
CA HIS A 360 8.47 -1.46 -9.19
C HIS A 360 8.39 -0.37 -8.11
N SER A 361 8.62 0.89 -8.51
CA SER A 361 8.82 2.03 -7.64
C SER A 361 7.54 2.82 -7.40
N TYR A 362 6.40 2.17 -7.18
CA TYR A 362 5.15 2.88 -6.90
C TYR A 362 5.15 3.45 -5.47
N LEU A 363 5.41 4.73 -5.36
CA LEU A 363 5.50 5.52 -4.13
C LEU A 363 4.17 6.21 -3.81
N PRO A 364 3.91 6.55 -2.52
CA PRO A 364 2.82 7.43 -2.14
C PRO A 364 2.86 8.79 -2.85
N ALA A 365 4.06 9.35 -3.08
CA ALA A 365 4.25 10.59 -3.83
C ALA A 365 3.72 10.49 -5.27
N ASP A 366 3.91 9.36 -5.97
CA ASP A 366 3.35 9.14 -7.32
C ASP A 366 1.83 9.27 -7.35
N ARG A 367 1.15 8.78 -6.31
CA ARG A 367 -0.31 8.92 -6.18
C ARG A 367 -0.73 10.37 -5.97
N VAL A 368 0.09 11.16 -5.28
CA VAL A 368 -0.12 12.61 -5.15
C VAL A 368 0.08 13.29 -6.51
N PHE A 369 1.14 12.94 -7.23
CA PHE A 369 1.39 13.48 -8.58
C PHE A 369 0.30 13.09 -9.57
N GLY A 370 -0.26 11.89 -9.51
CA GLY A 370 -1.41 11.50 -10.33
C GLY A 370 -2.67 12.34 -10.07
N ARG A 371 -2.81 12.96 -8.88
CA ARG A 371 -3.86 13.97 -8.63
C ARG A 371 -3.48 15.32 -9.25
N ALA A 372 -2.23 15.75 -9.07
CA ALA A 372 -1.73 17.00 -9.63
C ALA A 372 -1.82 17.00 -11.17
N GLU A 373 -1.43 15.91 -11.81
CA GLU A 373 -1.45 15.76 -13.26
C GLU A 373 -2.88 15.82 -13.83
N LYS A 374 -3.88 15.26 -13.13
CA LYS A 374 -5.29 15.42 -13.52
C LYS A 374 -5.72 16.88 -13.54
N LEU A 375 -5.31 17.66 -12.54
CA LEU A 375 -5.60 19.11 -12.48
C LEU A 375 -4.84 19.86 -13.58
N ILE A 376 -3.58 19.51 -13.84
CA ILE A 376 -2.77 20.11 -14.92
C ILE A 376 -3.38 19.82 -16.29
N ARG A 377 -3.87 18.59 -16.52
CA ARG A 377 -4.53 18.19 -17.77
C ARG A 377 -5.87 18.92 -17.97
N ALA A 378 -6.59 19.21 -16.89
CA ALA A 378 -7.86 19.94 -16.94
C ALA A 378 -7.69 21.43 -17.33
N HIS A 379 -6.51 22.01 -17.14
CA HIS A 379 -6.23 23.41 -17.49
C HIS A 379 -5.29 23.45 -18.69
N SER A 380 -5.82 23.70 -19.88
CA SER A 380 -5.05 23.73 -21.13
C SER A 380 -3.92 24.76 -21.10
N THR A 381 -4.15 25.92 -20.47
CA THR A 381 -3.22 27.05 -20.38
C THR A 381 -2.83 27.37 -18.94
N ILE A 382 -1.53 27.52 -18.66
CA ILE A 382 -0.95 27.95 -17.38
C ILE A 382 0.29 28.82 -17.68
N LYS A 383 0.20 30.14 -17.50
CA LYS A 383 1.27 31.08 -17.91
C LYS A 383 2.22 31.51 -16.78
N THR A 384 1.81 31.38 -15.52
CA THR A 384 2.61 31.80 -14.35
C THR A 384 2.82 30.66 -13.35
N ARG A 385 3.84 30.77 -12.50
CA ARG A 385 4.09 29.81 -11.40
C ARG A 385 2.99 29.89 -10.34
N GLU A 386 2.46 31.09 -10.09
CA GLU A 386 1.39 31.35 -9.13
C GLU A 386 0.12 30.60 -9.57
N LYS A 387 -0.15 30.53 -10.88
CA LYS A 387 -1.27 29.76 -11.40
C LYS A 387 -1.10 28.26 -11.18
N TYR A 388 0.11 27.70 -11.36
CA TYR A 388 0.40 26.32 -10.95
C TYR A 388 0.12 26.11 -9.46
N HIS A 389 0.54 27.04 -8.60
CA HIS A 389 0.28 26.97 -7.17
C HIS A 389 -1.21 26.98 -6.84
N GLU A 390 -1.95 27.94 -7.39
CA GLU A 390 -3.38 28.17 -7.11
C GLU A 390 -4.25 27.00 -7.61
N ILE A 391 -4.10 26.61 -8.88
CA ILE A 391 -5.05 25.69 -9.52
C ILE A 391 -4.70 24.22 -9.34
N VAL A 392 -3.44 23.91 -8.99
CA VAL A 392 -2.92 22.53 -8.86
C VAL A 392 -2.49 22.24 -7.43
N TYR A 393 -1.37 22.82 -7.00
CA TYR A 393 -0.65 22.31 -5.84
C TYR A 393 -1.31 22.68 -4.51
N SER A 394 -1.80 23.92 -4.37
CA SER A 394 -2.48 24.40 -3.15
C SER A 394 -3.83 23.72 -2.92
N LYS A 395 -4.47 23.20 -3.97
CA LYS A 395 -5.69 22.37 -3.84
C LYS A 395 -5.41 20.98 -3.28
N ILE A 396 -4.16 20.51 -3.36
CA ILE A 396 -3.77 19.15 -2.96
C ILE A 396 -3.02 19.16 -1.63
N GLY A 397 -2.20 20.17 -1.37
CA GLY A 397 -1.34 20.23 -0.20
C GLY A 397 -0.69 21.60 -0.02
N ARG A 398 0.26 21.68 0.93
CA ARG A 398 0.98 22.93 1.24
C ARG A 398 2.07 23.16 0.21
N VAL A 399 2.25 24.41 -0.24
CA VAL A 399 3.29 24.78 -1.21
C VAL A 399 4.37 25.60 -0.51
N ARG A 400 5.63 25.33 -0.87
CA ARG A 400 6.83 26.02 -0.40
C ARG A 400 7.65 26.47 -1.61
N THR A 401 7.89 27.76 -1.73
CA THR A 401 8.56 28.38 -2.89
C THR A 401 10.01 28.68 -2.56
N LEU A 402 10.93 28.30 -3.46
CA LEU A 402 12.35 28.57 -3.27
C LEU A 402 12.62 30.08 -3.23
N GLY A 403 13.46 30.51 -2.29
CA GLY A 403 13.79 31.93 -2.08
C GLY A 403 12.75 32.72 -1.30
N THR A 404 11.56 32.17 -1.09
CA THR A 404 10.52 32.76 -0.22
C THR A 404 10.41 31.98 1.07
N ASP A 405 10.14 30.67 0.99
CA ASP A 405 9.94 29.82 2.16
C ASP A 405 11.20 29.06 2.60
N TRP A 406 12.10 28.77 1.66
CA TRP A 406 13.28 27.93 1.90
C TRP A 406 14.47 28.35 1.04
N CYS A 407 15.67 27.93 1.46
CA CYS A 407 16.93 28.31 0.83
C CYS A 407 17.70 27.11 0.28
N LEU A 408 18.58 27.35 -0.69
CA LEU A 408 19.53 26.36 -1.18
C LEU A 408 20.80 26.34 -0.33
N TYR A 409 21.36 25.14 -0.16
CA TYR A 409 22.62 24.91 0.53
C TYR A 409 23.58 24.11 -0.33
N ASP A 410 24.88 24.39 -0.20
CA ASP A 410 25.92 23.61 -0.88
C ASP A 410 26.20 22.32 -0.12
N ILE A 411 25.40 21.29 -0.41
CA ILE A 411 25.59 19.96 0.18
C ILE A 411 26.87 19.29 -0.33
N LYS A 412 27.42 19.72 -1.47
CA LYS A 412 28.64 19.11 -2.03
C LYS A 412 29.86 19.46 -1.18
N SER A 413 29.88 20.62 -0.54
CA SER A 413 30.92 21.02 0.42
C SER A 413 31.16 19.97 1.51
N ALA A 414 30.14 19.19 1.90
CA ALA A 414 30.26 18.12 2.88
C ALA A 414 31.28 17.04 2.49
N LEU A 415 31.55 16.84 1.19
CA LEU A 415 32.57 15.91 0.70
C LEU A 415 33.99 16.28 1.13
N THR A 416 34.24 17.54 1.51
CA THR A 416 35.53 17.95 2.08
C THR A 416 35.81 17.19 3.38
N SER A 417 34.78 16.88 4.16
CA SER A 417 34.87 16.30 5.51
C SER A 417 34.30 14.88 5.63
N LEU A 418 33.43 14.47 4.72
CA LEU A 418 32.80 13.15 4.69
C LEU A 418 33.23 12.34 3.46
N LYS A 419 33.46 11.04 3.67
CA LYS A 419 33.72 10.04 2.64
C LYS A 419 32.41 9.67 1.94
N LYS A 420 32.50 9.19 0.69
CA LYS A 420 31.36 8.59 0.00
C LYS A 420 31.10 7.19 0.59
N PRO A 421 29.84 6.81 0.89
CA PRO A 421 29.53 5.47 1.37
C PRO A 421 29.72 4.42 0.27
N THR A 422 30.45 3.34 0.57
CA THR A 422 30.77 2.28 -0.39
C THR A 422 29.57 1.33 -0.57
N GLY A 423 29.21 1.03 -1.83
CA GLY A 423 28.10 0.12 -2.13
C GLY A 423 26.70 0.76 -2.10
N LEU A 424 26.60 2.10 -2.09
CA LEU A 424 25.29 2.78 -2.06
C LEU A 424 24.39 2.40 -3.24
N GLN A 425 24.93 2.25 -4.45
CA GLN A 425 24.13 1.96 -5.64
C GLN A 425 23.36 0.63 -5.54
N SER A 426 23.94 -0.36 -4.88
CA SER A 426 23.35 -1.68 -4.73
C SER A 426 22.46 -1.77 -3.49
N ALA A 427 22.68 -0.94 -2.47
CA ALA A 427 21.91 -0.91 -1.22
C ALA A 427 20.39 -0.70 -1.43
N LYS A 428 19.59 -1.42 -0.66
CA LYS A 428 18.12 -1.28 -0.61
C LYS A 428 17.64 -0.54 0.62
N ARG A 429 18.44 -0.54 1.67
CA ARG A 429 18.15 0.13 2.91
C ARG A 429 19.44 0.74 3.45
N VAL A 430 19.38 1.98 3.91
CA VAL A 430 20.49 2.70 4.51
C VAL A 430 20.05 3.15 5.89
N ILE A 431 20.83 2.77 6.89
CA ILE A 431 20.52 3.01 8.30
C ILE A 431 21.54 4.00 8.83
N ILE A 432 21.06 5.14 9.29
CA ILE A 432 21.88 6.19 9.92
C ILE A 432 21.51 6.22 11.40
N LYS A 433 22.48 6.13 12.31
CA LYS A 433 22.25 6.09 13.77
C LYS A 433 23.19 7.01 14.51
N ARG A 434 22.69 7.59 15.61
CA ARG A 434 23.54 8.19 16.64
C ARG A 434 24.30 7.08 17.37
N SER A 435 25.61 7.27 17.56
CA SER A 435 26.42 6.42 18.42
C SER A 435 26.46 6.99 19.83
N ILE A 436 25.93 6.24 20.79
CA ILE A 436 25.93 6.62 22.21
C ILE A 436 27.38 6.68 22.76
N LYS A 437 28.30 5.87 22.19
CA LYS A 437 29.68 5.73 22.70
C LYS A 437 30.66 6.77 22.16
N THR A 438 30.42 7.31 20.96
CA THR A 438 31.41 8.12 20.25
C THR A 438 30.94 9.52 19.89
N ASP A 439 29.71 9.89 20.29
CA ASP A 439 29.01 11.13 19.89
C ASP A 439 29.06 11.39 18.36
N CYS A 440 29.24 10.31 17.59
CA CYS A 440 29.38 10.32 16.15
C CYS A 440 28.12 9.73 15.50
N ILE A 441 27.92 10.05 14.23
CA ILE A 441 26.88 9.41 13.42
C ILE A 441 27.48 8.31 12.57
N LEU A 442 26.85 7.14 12.67
CA LEU A 442 27.25 5.94 11.96
C LEU A 442 26.24 5.61 10.87
N ILE A 443 26.72 5.05 9.78
CA ILE A 443 25.92 4.60 8.64
C ILE A 443 26.12 3.11 8.41
N LYS A 444 25.07 2.41 8.00
CA LYS A 444 25.09 1.01 7.57
C LYS A 444 24.29 0.86 6.30
N LEU A 445 24.86 0.19 5.31
CA LEU A 445 24.22 -0.07 4.02
C LEU A 445 23.82 -1.54 3.93
N GLU A 446 22.53 -1.77 3.69
CA GLU A 446 21.91 -3.09 3.62
C GLU A 446 21.41 -3.38 2.22
N MET A 447 21.73 -4.58 1.74
CA MET A 447 21.32 -5.08 0.43
C MET A 447 19.89 -5.63 0.44
N LEU A 448 19.39 -6.00 1.62
CA LEU A 448 18.07 -6.60 1.83
C LEU A 448 17.18 -5.67 2.64
N TYR A 449 15.86 -5.81 2.46
CA TYR A 449 14.88 -4.96 3.14
C TYR A 449 14.67 -5.31 4.61
N ARG A 450 14.78 -6.59 4.99
CA ARG A 450 14.39 -7.08 6.32
C ARG A 450 15.53 -7.70 7.11
N ASN A 451 16.44 -8.37 6.42
CA ASN A 451 17.53 -9.07 7.07
C ASN A 451 18.73 -8.13 7.13
N ASP A 452 19.27 -7.99 8.32
CA ASP A 452 20.54 -7.32 8.53
C ASP A 452 21.65 -8.31 8.17
N ASP A 453 22.55 -7.90 7.29
CA ASP A 453 23.73 -8.68 6.99
C ASP A 453 24.72 -8.57 8.18
N PRO A 454 25.09 -9.69 8.85
CA PRO A 454 26.00 -9.67 9.99
C PRO A 454 27.42 -9.25 9.59
N THR A 455 27.79 -9.37 8.31
CA THR A 455 29.10 -8.94 7.79
C THR A 455 29.17 -7.42 7.63
N LYS A 456 28.01 -6.76 7.44
CA LYS A 456 27.94 -5.30 7.34
C LYS A 456 27.96 -4.71 8.74
N LYS A 457 28.90 -3.80 8.99
CA LYS A 457 29.03 -3.08 10.26
C LYS A 457 28.63 -1.61 10.08
N LEU A 458 28.23 -0.98 11.18
CA LEU A 458 28.07 0.46 11.25
C LEU A 458 29.44 1.13 11.13
N GLU A 459 29.58 2.07 10.22
CA GLU A 459 30.83 2.79 9.95
C GLU A 459 30.65 4.30 10.04
N THR A 460 31.75 5.02 10.31
CA THR A 460 31.77 6.48 10.21
C THR A 460 32.19 6.90 8.81
N LEU A 461 31.53 7.92 8.25
CA LEU A 461 31.97 8.56 7.02
C LEU A 461 32.92 9.73 7.27
N LEU A 462 33.21 10.07 8.53
CA LEU A 462 34.07 11.20 8.85
C LEU A 462 35.51 10.93 8.39
N LYS A 463 36.11 11.89 7.69
CA LYS A 463 37.53 11.83 7.32
C LYS A 463 38.41 12.04 8.57
N PRO A 464 39.65 11.50 8.58
CA PRO A 464 40.58 11.70 9.68
C PRO A 464 40.74 13.18 10.04
N GLY A 465 40.75 13.50 11.34
CA GLY A 465 40.94 14.87 11.85
C GLY A 465 39.76 15.83 11.67
N LYS A 466 38.65 15.40 11.07
CA LYS A 466 37.44 16.22 10.93
C LYS A 466 36.45 15.96 12.07
N ARG A 467 35.59 16.94 12.36
CA ARG A 467 34.50 16.83 13.35
C ARG A 467 33.17 17.17 12.69
N ILE A 468 32.14 16.35 12.93
CA ILE A 468 30.82 16.53 12.30
C ILE A 468 30.18 17.87 12.69
N ASN A 469 30.39 18.32 13.93
CA ASN A 469 29.87 19.59 14.44
C ASN A 469 30.44 20.81 13.70
N GLN A 470 31.64 20.70 13.11
CA GLN A 470 32.31 21.77 12.37
C GLN A 470 31.90 21.84 10.89
N ILE A 471 31.12 20.88 10.40
CA ILE A 471 30.72 20.86 8.99
C ILE A 471 29.55 21.83 8.80
N GLU A 472 29.81 22.96 8.17
CA GLU A 472 28.76 23.92 7.79
C GLU A 472 28.44 23.79 6.32
N LEU A 473 27.15 23.98 6.00
CA LEU A 473 26.65 23.97 4.64
C LEU A 473 26.37 25.42 4.26
N PRO A 474 27.19 26.06 3.41
CA PRO A 474 26.97 27.44 3.04
C PRO A 474 25.71 27.57 2.18
N LYS A 475 25.01 28.70 2.32
CA LYS A 475 23.86 29.02 1.46
C LYS A 475 24.32 29.30 0.04
N LEU A 476 23.62 28.74 -0.94
CA LEU A 476 23.86 29.02 -2.35
C LEU A 476 23.00 30.20 -2.80
N THR A 477 23.54 30.99 -3.73
CA THR A 477 22.80 32.05 -4.40
C THR A 477 21.76 31.45 -5.36
N ILE A 478 20.55 32.01 -5.35
CA ILE A 478 19.50 31.66 -6.30
C ILE A 478 19.77 32.40 -7.60
N GLY A 479 19.63 31.71 -8.73
CA GLY A 479 19.86 32.29 -10.05
C GLY A 479 20.69 31.39 -10.94
N LYS A 480 20.12 30.99 -12.07
CA LYS A 480 20.76 30.18 -13.10
C LYS A 480 20.47 30.79 -14.46
N LYS A 481 21.55 31.01 -15.23
CA LYS A 481 21.44 31.44 -16.62
C LYS A 481 20.85 30.31 -17.48
N ILE A 482 19.82 30.65 -18.27
CA ILE A 482 19.27 29.76 -19.28
C ILE A 482 20.19 29.78 -20.51
N LYS A 483 20.37 28.62 -21.17
CA LYS A 483 21.12 28.53 -22.43
C LYS A 483 20.45 29.38 -23.53
N GLN A 484 21.24 30.11 -24.31
CA GLN A 484 20.73 31.01 -25.34
C GLN A 484 19.86 30.31 -26.40
N LYS A 485 20.17 29.07 -26.78
CA LYS A 485 19.34 28.26 -27.69
C LYS A 485 17.91 28.06 -27.16
N LYS A 486 17.78 27.86 -25.84
CA LYS A 486 16.49 27.69 -25.17
C LYS A 486 15.72 29.02 -25.14
N LEU A 487 16.40 30.13 -24.84
CA LEU A 487 15.80 31.47 -24.88
C LEU A 487 15.21 31.79 -26.26
N LYS A 488 15.98 31.57 -27.33
CA LYS A 488 15.48 31.77 -28.71
C LYS A 488 14.25 30.91 -29.04
N SER A 489 14.21 29.68 -28.55
CA SER A 489 13.04 28.81 -28.73
C SER A 489 11.83 29.27 -27.93
N LEU A 490 12.05 29.74 -26.69
CA LEU A 490 10.99 30.27 -25.85
C LEU A 490 10.42 31.56 -26.43
N GLU A 491 11.26 32.49 -26.91
CA GLU A 491 10.82 33.73 -27.54
C GLU A 491 9.91 33.47 -28.75
N LYS A 492 10.29 32.56 -29.64
CA LYS A 492 9.45 32.14 -30.76
C LYS A 492 8.08 31.61 -30.32
N LEU A 493 8.05 30.83 -29.24
CA LEU A 493 6.80 30.33 -28.67
C LEU A 493 5.93 31.47 -28.12
N LEU A 494 6.52 32.45 -27.44
CA LEU A 494 5.80 33.59 -26.88
C LEU A 494 5.23 34.50 -27.98
N ILE A 495 5.98 34.71 -29.06
CA ILE A 495 5.52 35.45 -30.25
C ILE A 495 4.37 34.71 -30.93
N SER A 496 4.48 33.39 -31.11
CA SER A 496 3.38 32.57 -31.66
C SER A 496 2.11 32.64 -30.78
N LEU A 497 2.29 32.72 -29.46
CA LEU A 497 1.19 32.77 -28.50
C LEU A 497 0.50 34.13 -28.41
N SER A 498 1.25 35.23 -28.39
CA SER A 498 0.73 36.58 -28.05
C SER A 498 1.17 37.70 -29.00
N GLY A 499 1.83 37.37 -30.11
CA GLY A 499 2.41 38.34 -31.04
C GLY A 499 3.72 38.97 -30.56
N GLU A 500 4.26 39.92 -31.32
CA GLU A 500 5.51 40.62 -30.98
C GLU A 500 5.41 41.41 -29.66
N ASN A 501 4.19 41.83 -29.30
CA ASN A 501 3.89 42.53 -28.06
C ASN A 501 3.63 41.59 -26.87
N TRP A 502 4.05 40.32 -26.93
CA TRP A 502 3.98 39.41 -25.78
C TRP A 502 4.58 39.97 -24.47
N PRO A 503 5.60 40.86 -24.47
CA PRO A 503 6.09 41.43 -23.22
C PRO A 503 5.03 42.26 -22.49
N GLU A 504 4.00 42.76 -23.18
CA GLU A 504 2.91 43.53 -22.58
C GLU A 504 1.85 42.63 -21.90
N ASP A 505 1.85 41.31 -22.16
CA ASP A 505 0.94 40.36 -21.50
C ASP A 505 1.26 40.28 -19.99
N PRO A 506 0.34 40.71 -19.09
CA PRO A 506 0.58 40.72 -17.65
C PRO A 506 0.97 39.36 -17.07
N GLU A 507 0.54 38.25 -17.69
CA GLU A 507 0.86 36.89 -17.23
C GLU A 507 2.22 36.39 -17.76
N LEU A 508 2.86 37.12 -18.68
CA LEU A 508 4.15 36.75 -19.28
C LEU A 508 5.25 37.78 -19.01
N THR A 509 4.92 38.97 -18.52
CA THR A 509 5.89 40.03 -18.12
C THR A 509 7.02 39.53 -17.23
N TRP A 510 6.75 38.55 -16.34
CA TRP A 510 7.76 37.94 -15.46
C TRP A 510 8.89 37.22 -16.23
N LEU A 511 8.70 36.90 -17.51
CA LEU A 511 9.72 36.33 -18.38
C LEU A 511 10.71 37.38 -18.92
N GLN A 512 10.36 38.66 -18.97
CA GLN A 512 11.21 39.71 -19.52
C GLN A 512 12.62 39.77 -18.88
N PRO A 513 12.78 39.70 -17.53
CA PRO A 513 14.10 39.73 -16.89
C PRO A 513 15.01 38.56 -17.30
N ILE A 514 14.43 37.47 -17.81
CA ILE A 514 15.16 36.28 -18.24
C ILE A 514 15.85 36.53 -19.60
N PHE A 515 15.23 37.33 -20.47
CA PHE A 515 15.78 37.70 -21.78
C PHE A 515 16.85 38.79 -21.67
N THR A 516 16.62 39.81 -20.83
CA THR A 516 17.56 40.93 -20.62
C THR A 516 18.86 40.48 -19.95
N ASN A 517 18.78 39.62 -18.93
CA ASN A 517 19.97 39.03 -18.28
C ASN A 517 20.75 38.05 -19.19
N GLY A 518 20.15 37.61 -20.29
CA GLY A 518 20.78 36.76 -21.32
C GLY A 518 21.45 37.54 -22.46
N ALA A 519 21.19 38.85 -22.58
CA ALA A 519 21.63 39.68 -23.71
C ALA A 519 23.01 40.34 -23.51
N ILE A 520 23.54 40.40 -22.29
CA ILE A 520 24.88 40.95 -22.03
C ILE A 520 25.93 39.86 -22.28
N GLN A 521 26.24 39.61 -23.56
CA GLN A 521 27.57 39.20 -24.03
C GLN A 521 27.57 39.21 -25.56
N GLY A 522 28.10 40.30 -26.11
CA GLY A 522 28.28 40.49 -27.55
C GLY A 522 29.31 41.57 -27.83
N THR A 523 30.51 41.49 -27.26
CA THR A 523 31.71 42.18 -27.79
C THR A 523 32.99 41.50 -27.32
N ASN A 524 33.74 41.00 -28.30
CA ASN A 524 35.17 40.65 -28.35
C ASN A 524 36.01 40.63 -27.07
N SER A 525 36.65 39.48 -26.82
CA SER A 525 38.07 39.40 -26.48
C SER A 525 38.59 38.01 -26.84
N GLN A 526 39.43 37.94 -27.86
CA GLN A 526 40.28 36.78 -28.15
C GLN A 526 41.29 36.62 -27.03
N ASN A 527 41.45 35.41 -26.49
CA ASN A 527 42.78 34.81 -26.29
C ASN A 527 42.64 33.30 -26.04
N PRO A 528 43.54 32.47 -26.61
CA PRO A 528 43.43 31.02 -26.59
C PRO A 528 44.23 30.43 -25.43
N VAL A 529 43.64 29.49 -24.68
CA VAL A 529 44.42 28.50 -23.93
C VAL A 529 43.73 27.14 -24.05
N SER A 530 44.51 26.20 -24.55
CA SER A 530 44.26 24.81 -24.87
C SER A 530 43.68 23.98 -23.72
N GLU A 531 42.50 23.38 -23.93
CA GLU A 531 42.11 22.11 -23.32
C GLU A 531 42.60 21.00 -24.25
N ASN A 532 43.63 20.27 -23.82
CA ASN A 532 43.91 18.96 -24.40
C ASN A 532 43.05 17.94 -23.68
N ASP A 533 42.19 17.32 -24.50
CA ASP A 533 41.47 16.10 -24.27
C ASP A 533 42.40 14.96 -23.82
N GLU A 534 41.97 14.21 -22.81
CA GLU A 534 42.17 12.76 -22.80
C GLU A 534 40.79 12.10 -22.89
N GLN A 535 40.41 11.82 -24.14
CA GLN A 535 39.38 10.85 -24.47
C GLN A 535 39.88 9.45 -24.10
N GLY A 536 39.20 8.82 -23.16
CA GLY A 536 39.23 7.37 -22.94
C GLY A 536 37.83 6.83 -23.16
N SER A 537 37.67 6.11 -24.26
CA SER A 537 36.47 5.42 -24.73
C SER A 537 35.82 4.53 -23.67
N ASP A 538 34.49 4.61 -23.54
CA ASP A 538 33.65 3.40 -23.52
C ASP A 538 32.21 3.76 -23.91
N THR A 539 31.87 3.32 -25.12
CA THR A 539 30.59 3.46 -25.79
C THR A 539 29.66 2.37 -25.28
N GLU A 540 28.67 2.69 -24.45
CA GLU A 540 27.46 1.87 -24.38
C GLU A 540 26.21 2.77 -24.36
N MET A 541 25.54 2.76 -25.51
CA MET A 541 24.21 3.28 -25.83
C MET A 541 23.24 3.26 -24.66
N CYS A 542 22.88 4.46 -24.17
CA CYS A 542 21.60 4.70 -23.52
C CYS A 542 20.59 5.13 -24.59
N ASP A 543 19.92 4.15 -25.19
CA ASP A 543 18.75 4.44 -26.02
C ASP A 543 17.57 4.83 -25.13
N TYR A 544 17.14 6.07 -25.34
CA TYR A 544 15.81 6.58 -25.02
C TYR A 544 14.78 5.82 -25.86
N VAL A 545 13.88 5.07 -25.20
CA VAL A 545 12.44 5.05 -25.50
C VAL A 545 11.67 4.82 -24.21
#